data_AF-A0A919J2U2-F1
#
_entry.id   AF-A0A919J2U2-F1
#
_cell.length_a   1.000
_cell.length_b   1.000
_cell.length_c   1.000
_cell.angle_alpha   90.00
_cell.angle_beta   90.00
_cell.angle_gamma   90.00
#
_symmetry.space_group_name_H-M   'P 1'
#
loop_
_entity.id
_entity.type
_entity.pdbx_description
1 polymer ?
#
loop_
_entity_poly.entity_id
_entity_poly.type
_entity_poly.pdbx_seq_one_letter_code
_entity_poly.pdbx_strand_id
1 'polypeptide(L)'
;MLLGPVAWWATPSKHLQGKDKTDALNGTRQVLLAAAGGAAALTGLLFTGRTFHLSRRGQLTDRYSKATAQLASDKQTERLAGVYALEHVMVESVRDHDAVVEMLSAFIRERRPLSEVAVDAGSSGENDIDAEAQATGTAPETPSKTRKVPADVQAALTVLGRRPRRPERNGVDLRNTDLTGADFSKAHFPNLSVESSLLCDANLTEADLTALVANNANLRAAKLDGARLQKAQLREVIGHGASLVGAQLSAADFRYSGFKEISAEGANFRGAIMDYAVFDDSDFARCDMREASLVGAKLRGVNLSRGRLSDAKMAKAQIQRSNFLGANLKGVDLDRTGMEGALFYSALPEEGVAQNLTGSQVVRGFRDQSTVLPPELKDLPPGLQRMKNAIQFGDQQD
;
A
#
# COMPACT_ATOMS: atom_id res chain seq x y z
N MET A 1 -45.25 -9.11 -58.49
CA MET A 1 -45.77 -7.73 -58.63
C MET A 1 -45.11 -6.70 -57.70
N LEU A 2 -44.47 -7.08 -56.58
CA LEU A 2 -44.00 -6.14 -55.55
C LEU A 2 -42.94 -5.09 -55.95
N LEU A 3 -42.14 -5.30 -57.00
CA LEU A 3 -41.09 -4.35 -57.44
C LEU A 3 -41.27 -3.84 -58.88
N GLY A 4 -42.46 -4.06 -59.46
CA GLY A 4 -42.74 -3.79 -60.88
C GLY A 4 -42.41 -2.36 -61.33
N PRO A 5 -42.88 -1.31 -60.62
CA PRO A 5 -42.63 0.08 -61.00
C PRO A 5 -41.16 0.50 -60.81
N VAL A 6 -40.53 0.05 -59.73
CA VAL A 6 -39.15 0.42 -59.35
C VAL A 6 -38.13 -0.22 -60.30
N ALA A 7 -38.33 -1.49 -60.66
CA ALA A 7 -37.49 -2.16 -61.64
C ALA A 7 -37.58 -1.47 -63.02
N TRP A 8 -38.76 -1.02 -63.42
CA TRP A 8 -38.94 -0.32 -64.70
C TRP A 8 -38.18 1.01 -64.74
N TRP A 9 -38.12 1.73 -63.62
CA TRP A 9 -37.35 2.97 -63.48
C TRP A 9 -35.84 2.73 -63.39
N ALA A 10 -35.40 1.69 -62.66
CA ALA A 10 -33.99 1.40 -62.43
C ALA A 10 -33.28 0.64 -63.58
N THR A 11 -34.03 0.09 -64.55
CA THR A 11 -33.44 -0.65 -65.68
C THR A 11 -33.12 0.30 -66.84
N PRO A 12 -31.85 0.42 -67.29
CA PRO A 12 -31.49 1.22 -68.45
C PRO A 12 -31.94 0.52 -69.75
N SER A 13 -33.24 0.61 -70.07
CA SER A 13 -33.88 -0.16 -71.15
C SER A 13 -34.39 0.67 -72.33
N LYS A 14 -34.11 1.98 -72.36
CA LYS A 14 -34.64 2.93 -73.36
C LYS A 14 -34.26 2.58 -74.81
N HIS A 15 -33.21 1.80 -75.04
CA HIS A 15 -32.72 1.42 -76.37
C HIS A 15 -32.90 -0.07 -76.70
N LEU A 16 -33.47 -0.88 -75.80
CA LEU A 16 -33.63 -2.33 -75.97
C LEU A 16 -35.05 -2.67 -76.51
N GLN A 17 -35.18 -3.68 -77.37
CA GLN A 17 -36.46 -4.14 -77.94
C GLN A 17 -36.68 -5.64 -77.75
N GLY A 18 -37.94 -6.07 -77.74
CA GLY A 18 -38.32 -7.49 -77.68
C GLY A 18 -37.78 -8.21 -76.44
N LYS A 19 -37.11 -9.34 -76.66
CA LYS A 19 -36.61 -10.26 -75.63
C LYS A 19 -35.54 -9.63 -74.72
N ASP A 20 -34.63 -8.83 -75.28
CA ASP A 20 -33.53 -8.22 -74.53
C ASP A 20 -34.02 -7.22 -73.48
N LYS A 21 -35.13 -6.52 -73.78
CA LYS A 21 -35.78 -5.59 -72.84
C LYS A 21 -36.42 -6.34 -71.67
N THR A 22 -37.09 -7.46 -71.93
CA THR A 22 -37.67 -8.30 -70.88
C THR A 22 -36.62 -8.96 -70.02
N ASP A 23 -35.49 -9.38 -70.59
CA ASP A 23 -34.38 -10.00 -69.87
C ASP A 23 -33.67 -8.98 -68.95
N ALA A 24 -33.41 -7.76 -69.43
CA ALA A 24 -32.86 -6.67 -68.62
C ALA A 24 -33.77 -6.32 -67.43
N LEU A 25 -35.08 -6.19 -67.65
CA LEU A 25 -36.06 -5.92 -66.60
C LEU A 25 -36.11 -7.03 -65.54
N ASN A 26 -36.02 -8.30 -65.98
CA ASN A 26 -36.00 -9.44 -65.06
C ASN A 26 -34.70 -9.51 -64.26
N GLY A 27 -33.54 -9.19 -64.88
CA GLY A 27 -32.26 -9.08 -64.19
C GLY A 27 -32.27 -7.99 -63.10
N THR A 28 -32.77 -6.79 -63.41
CA THR A 28 -32.91 -5.71 -62.42
C THR A 28 -33.89 -6.09 -61.30
N ARG A 29 -34.98 -6.80 -61.60
CA ARG A 29 -35.88 -7.33 -60.55
C ARG A 29 -35.16 -8.31 -59.62
N GLN A 30 -34.35 -9.22 -60.16
CA GLN A 30 -33.57 -10.15 -59.34
C GLN A 30 -32.57 -9.41 -58.45
N VAL A 31 -31.87 -8.40 -58.97
CA VAL A 31 -30.95 -7.58 -58.18
C VAL A 31 -31.69 -6.81 -57.09
N LEU A 32 -32.83 -6.19 -57.39
CA LEU A 32 -33.63 -5.47 -56.39
C LEU A 32 -34.20 -6.41 -55.32
N LEU A 33 -34.64 -7.61 -55.70
CA LEU A 33 -35.10 -8.64 -54.76
C LEU A 33 -33.96 -9.11 -53.86
N ALA A 34 -32.78 -9.37 -54.43
CA ALA A 34 -31.58 -9.74 -53.68
C ALA A 34 -31.14 -8.62 -52.72
N ALA A 35 -31.16 -7.36 -53.18
CA ALA A 35 -30.83 -6.20 -52.37
C ALA A 35 -31.84 -6.01 -51.22
N ALA A 36 -33.14 -6.14 -51.48
CA ALA A 36 -34.18 -6.07 -50.46
C ALA A 36 -34.05 -7.21 -49.44
N GLY A 37 -33.79 -8.44 -49.91
CA GLY A 37 -33.52 -9.60 -49.05
C GLY A 37 -32.27 -9.39 -48.19
N GLY A 38 -31.20 -8.86 -48.77
CA GLY A 38 -29.97 -8.49 -48.06
C GLY A 38 -30.20 -7.41 -47.00
N ALA A 39 -30.95 -6.36 -47.32
CA ALA A 39 -31.30 -5.30 -46.37
C ALA A 39 -32.17 -5.80 -45.22
N ALA A 40 -33.15 -6.68 -45.50
CA ALA A 40 -33.96 -7.32 -44.48
C ALA A 40 -33.11 -8.21 -43.55
N ALA A 41 -32.19 -9.01 -44.11
CA ALA A 41 -31.26 -9.83 -43.33
C ALA A 41 -30.34 -8.97 -42.45
N LEU A 42 -29.80 -7.88 -42.98
CA LEU A 42 -28.96 -6.94 -42.21
C LEU A 42 -29.75 -6.30 -41.06
N THR A 43 -30.99 -5.90 -41.33
CA THR A 43 -31.88 -5.33 -40.31
C THR A 43 -32.22 -6.36 -39.22
N GLY A 44 -32.47 -7.61 -39.61
CA GLY A 44 -32.66 -8.73 -38.70
C GLY A 44 -31.43 -8.96 -37.82
N LEU A 45 -30.23 -8.96 -38.38
CA LEU A 45 -28.97 -9.09 -37.63
C LEU A 45 -28.76 -7.92 -36.65
N LEU A 46 -29.04 -6.68 -37.07
CA LEU A 46 -28.96 -5.50 -36.19
C LEU A 46 -29.98 -5.56 -35.05
N PHE A 47 -31.21 -5.98 -35.33
CA PHE A 47 -32.24 -6.16 -34.32
C PHE A 47 -31.87 -7.26 -33.33
N THR A 48 -31.43 -8.43 -33.81
CA THR A 48 -30.98 -9.54 -32.95
C THR A 48 -29.78 -9.12 -32.11
N GLY A 49 -28.81 -8.41 -32.68
CA GLY A 49 -27.66 -7.86 -31.95
C GLY A 49 -28.10 -6.90 -30.83
N ARG A 50 -29.03 -5.98 -31.12
CA ARG A 50 -29.59 -5.07 -30.10
C ARG A 50 -30.34 -5.82 -29.00
N THR A 51 -31.20 -6.76 -29.36
CA THR A 51 -32.00 -7.54 -28.40
C THR A 51 -31.10 -8.40 -27.52
N PHE A 52 -30.07 -9.03 -28.09
CA PHE A 52 -29.06 -9.78 -27.35
C PHE A 52 -28.31 -8.88 -26.35
N HIS A 53 -27.86 -7.70 -26.78
CA HIS A 53 -27.20 -6.74 -25.89
C HIS A 53 -28.11 -6.24 -24.76
N LEU A 54 -29.39 -5.97 -25.04
CA LEU A 54 -30.37 -5.56 -24.03
C LEU A 54 -30.65 -6.69 -23.03
N SER A 55 -30.84 -7.91 -23.50
CA SER A 55 -31.07 -9.07 -22.64
C SER A 55 -29.88 -9.35 -21.72
N ARG A 56 -28.65 -9.33 -22.26
CA ARG A 56 -27.43 -9.49 -21.48
C ARG A 56 -27.28 -8.40 -20.40
N ARG A 57 -27.61 -7.14 -20.73
CA ARG A 57 -27.62 -6.04 -19.75
C ARG A 57 -28.65 -6.28 -18.64
N GLY A 58 -29.87 -6.69 -18.99
CA GLY A 58 -30.91 -7.00 -18.01
C GLY A 58 -30.51 -8.11 -17.03
N GLN A 59 -29.87 -9.17 -17.52
CA GLN A 59 -29.38 -10.26 -16.68
C GLN A 59 -28.30 -9.82 -15.69
N LEU A 60 -27.36 -8.97 -16.11
CA LEU A 60 -26.32 -8.45 -15.22
C LEU A 60 -26.90 -7.54 -14.14
N THR A 61 -27.85 -6.67 -14.50
CA THR A 61 -28.56 -5.83 -13.52
C THR A 61 -29.33 -6.67 -12.50
N ASP A 62 -30.03 -7.71 -12.95
CA ASP A 62 -30.76 -8.63 -12.05
C ASP A 62 -29.81 -9.38 -11.10
N ARG A 63 -28.67 -9.88 -11.60
CA ARG A 63 -27.64 -10.52 -10.75
C ARG A 63 -27.08 -9.54 -9.73
N TYR A 64 -26.77 -8.31 -10.14
CA TYR A 64 -26.29 -7.26 -9.24
C TYR A 64 -27.30 -6.97 -8.13
N SER A 65 -28.57 -6.72 -8.47
CA SER A 65 -29.62 -6.44 -7.49
C SER A 65 -29.86 -7.60 -6.51
N LYS A 66 -29.82 -8.85 -6.98
CA LYS A 66 -29.92 -10.04 -6.12
C LYS A 66 -28.72 -10.16 -5.18
N ALA A 67 -27.51 -9.92 -5.70
CA ALA A 67 -26.29 -9.98 -4.90
C ALA A 67 -26.27 -8.89 -3.81
N THR A 68 -26.73 -7.68 -4.12
CA THR A 68 -26.87 -6.61 -3.12
C THR A 68 -27.91 -6.95 -2.05
N ALA A 69 -29.02 -7.58 -2.42
CA ALA A 69 -30.01 -8.04 -1.44
C ALA A 69 -29.45 -9.15 -0.53
N GLN A 70 -28.64 -10.06 -1.08
CA GLN A 70 -27.95 -11.09 -0.31
C GLN A 70 -26.92 -10.52 0.67
N LEU A 71 -26.20 -9.46 0.30
CA LEU A 71 -25.28 -8.77 1.21
C LEU A 71 -25.99 -8.14 2.42
N ALA A 72 -27.23 -7.70 2.25
CA ALA A 72 -28.03 -7.12 3.33
C ALA A 72 -28.62 -8.17 4.30
N SER A 73 -28.38 -9.46 4.06
CA SER A 73 -28.89 -10.54 4.91
C SER A 73 -28.19 -10.60 6.27
N ASP A 74 -28.94 -10.94 7.32
CA ASP A 74 -28.37 -11.26 8.64
C ASP A 74 -27.59 -12.58 8.65
N LYS A 75 -27.81 -13.47 7.66
CA LYS A 75 -27.14 -14.76 7.58
C LYS A 75 -25.82 -14.65 6.81
N GLN A 76 -24.73 -15.01 7.48
CA GLN A 76 -23.38 -14.98 6.89
C GLN A 76 -23.25 -15.78 5.59
N THR A 77 -23.94 -16.92 5.48
CA THR A 77 -23.93 -17.76 4.27
C THR A 77 -24.57 -17.08 3.07
N GLU A 78 -25.65 -16.32 3.29
CA GLU A 78 -26.30 -15.54 2.23
C GLU A 78 -25.42 -14.37 1.81
N ARG A 79 -24.78 -13.68 2.76
CA ARG A 79 -23.81 -12.61 2.46
C ARG A 79 -22.61 -13.11 1.66
N LEU A 80 -22.07 -14.29 2.01
CA LEU A 80 -21.01 -14.95 1.25
C LEU A 80 -21.44 -15.19 -0.21
N ALA A 81 -22.66 -15.69 -0.43
CA ALA A 81 -23.20 -15.86 -1.78
C ALA A 81 -23.29 -14.51 -2.52
N GLY A 82 -23.71 -13.45 -1.82
CA GLY A 82 -23.75 -12.09 -2.36
C GLY A 82 -22.37 -11.57 -2.78
N VAL A 83 -21.35 -11.73 -1.93
CA VAL A 83 -19.96 -11.36 -2.24
C VAL A 83 -19.46 -12.04 -3.51
N TYR A 84 -19.63 -13.36 -3.63
CA TYR A 84 -19.19 -14.10 -4.81
C TYR A 84 -20.04 -13.78 -6.04
N ALA A 85 -21.34 -13.52 -5.90
CA ALA A 85 -22.17 -13.09 -7.02
C ALA A 85 -21.71 -11.72 -7.56
N LEU A 86 -21.35 -10.78 -6.67
CA LEU A 86 -20.75 -9.50 -7.06
C LEU A 86 -19.39 -9.67 -7.74
N GLU A 87 -18.56 -10.61 -7.28
CA GLU A 87 -17.30 -10.95 -7.98
C GLU A 87 -17.56 -11.32 -9.44
N HIS A 88 -18.54 -12.18 -9.70
CA HIS A 88 -18.87 -12.58 -11.07
C HIS A 88 -19.35 -11.38 -11.90
N VAL A 89 -20.18 -10.50 -11.33
CA VAL A 89 -20.62 -9.27 -12.01
C VAL A 89 -19.41 -8.37 -12.33
N MET A 90 -18.51 -8.16 -11.38
CA MET A 90 -17.28 -7.38 -11.55
C MET A 90 -16.38 -7.94 -12.66
N VAL A 91 -16.24 -9.27 -12.72
CA VAL A 91 -15.46 -9.94 -13.77
C VAL A 91 -16.12 -9.77 -15.14
N GLU A 92 -17.42 -10.02 -15.26
CA GLU A 92 -18.16 -10.02 -16.52
C GLU A 92 -18.44 -8.62 -17.10
N SER A 93 -18.48 -7.58 -16.25
CA SER A 93 -18.86 -6.22 -16.62
C SER A 93 -17.80 -5.19 -16.23
N VAL A 94 -17.10 -4.66 -17.24
CA VAL A 94 -16.19 -3.51 -17.07
C VAL A 94 -16.93 -2.29 -16.53
N ARG A 95 -18.20 -2.11 -16.92
CA ARG A 95 -19.02 -0.96 -16.52
C ARG A 95 -19.35 -0.99 -15.03
N ASP A 96 -19.62 -2.17 -14.49
CA ASP A 96 -20.08 -2.32 -13.09
C ASP A 96 -18.92 -2.57 -12.12
N HIS A 97 -17.68 -2.65 -12.63
CA HIS A 97 -16.47 -2.88 -11.84
C HIS A 97 -16.34 -1.92 -10.64
N ASP A 98 -16.31 -0.61 -10.90
CA ASP A 98 -16.14 0.40 -9.86
C ASP A 98 -17.31 0.37 -8.85
N ALA A 99 -18.53 0.11 -9.32
CA ALA A 99 -19.71 0.02 -8.46
C ALA A 99 -19.64 -1.19 -7.52
N VAL A 100 -19.17 -2.34 -8.01
CA VAL A 100 -18.95 -3.52 -7.16
C VAL A 100 -17.84 -3.28 -6.15
N VAL A 101 -16.73 -2.65 -6.55
CA VAL A 101 -15.62 -2.30 -5.64
C VAL A 101 -16.12 -1.41 -4.51
N GLU A 102 -16.88 -0.36 -4.82
CA GLU A 102 -17.46 0.53 -3.81
C GLU A 102 -18.45 -0.20 -2.90
N MET A 103 -19.32 -1.04 -3.46
CA MET A 103 -20.31 -1.81 -2.70
C MET A 103 -19.64 -2.77 -1.70
N LEU A 104 -18.61 -3.51 -2.13
CA LEU A 104 -17.87 -4.41 -1.25
C LEU A 104 -17.07 -3.64 -0.19
N SER A 105 -16.52 -2.47 -0.53
CA SER A 105 -15.82 -1.61 0.43
C SER A 105 -16.78 -1.02 1.48
N ALA A 106 -17.95 -0.54 1.05
CA ALA A 106 -19.03 -0.10 1.94
C ALA A 106 -19.52 -1.23 2.85
N PHE A 107 -19.71 -2.43 2.30
CA PHE A 107 -20.05 -3.63 3.07
C PHE A 107 -19.03 -3.90 4.19
N ILE A 108 -17.72 -3.86 3.89
CA ILE A 108 -16.68 -4.06 4.90
C ILE A 108 -16.75 -2.97 5.98
N ARG A 109 -16.89 -1.69 5.58
CA ARG A 109 -17.01 -0.57 6.52
C ARG A 109 -18.21 -0.70 7.46
N GLU A 110 -19.36 -1.13 6.94
CA GLU A 110 -20.59 -1.33 7.73
C GLU A 110 -20.46 -2.51 8.71
N ARG A 111 -19.76 -3.58 8.32
CA ARG A 111 -19.61 -4.80 9.14
C ARG A 111 -18.48 -4.71 10.15
N ARG A 112 -17.52 -3.80 9.93
CA ARG A 112 -16.35 -3.60 10.78
C ARG A 112 -16.12 -2.12 11.10
N PRO A 113 -17.13 -1.40 11.63
CA PRO A 113 -16.93 -0.02 12.05
C PRO A 113 -15.88 0.03 13.16
N LEU A 114 -15.03 1.06 13.14
CA LEU A 114 -14.20 1.36 14.29
C LEU A 114 -15.11 1.80 15.46
N SER A 115 -15.02 1.12 16.60
CA SER A 115 -15.72 1.53 17.82
C SER A 115 -14.90 2.60 18.55
N GLU A 116 -15.54 3.68 19.00
CA GLU A 116 -14.90 4.78 19.74
C GLU A 116 -14.07 4.29 20.94
N VAL A 117 -14.49 3.20 21.60
CA VAL A 117 -13.80 2.62 22.77
C VAL A 117 -12.43 2.03 22.43
N ALA A 118 -12.18 1.64 21.18
CA ALA A 118 -10.90 1.04 20.78
C ALA A 118 -9.79 2.07 20.57
N VAL A 119 -10.13 3.35 20.49
CA VAL A 119 -9.18 4.47 20.34
C VAL A 119 -8.37 4.66 21.63
N ASP A 120 -8.97 4.41 22.80
CA ASP A 120 -8.34 4.63 24.11
C ASP A 120 -7.33 3.57 24.53
N ALA A 121 -7.45 2.35 24.02
CA ALA A 121 -6.47 1.29 24.28
C ALA A 121 -5.16 1.49 23.47
N GLY A 122 -5.20 2.32 22.41
CA GLY A 122 -4.03 2.72 21.62
C GLY A 122 -3.53 4.13 21.92
N SER A 123 -4.28 4.93 22.71
CA SER A 123 -3.99 6.33 23.02
C SER A 123 -3.47 6.54 24.45
N SER A 124 -2.86 5.53 25.08
CA SER A 124 -1.95 5.79 26.20
C SER A 124 -0.75 6.59 25.66
N GLY A 125 -0.99 7.90 25.53
CA GLY A 125 -0.05 8.88 25.05
C GLY A 125 1.11 8.95 26.01
N GLU A 126 2.28 9.02 25.39
CA GLU A 126 3.49 9.70 25.84
C GLU A 126 3.36 10.43 27.19
N ASN A 127 3.97 9.84 28.21
CA ASN A 127 4.78 10.56 29.19
C ASN A 127 5.97 9.72 29.68
N ASP A 128 6.52 8.84 28.84
CA ASP A 128 7.78 8.15 29.12
C ASP A 128 8.88 8.69 28.20
N ILE A 129 9.19 9.96 28.41
CA ILE A 129 10.53 10.50 28.15
C ILE A 129 11.16 10.53 29.55
N ASP A 130 11.98 9.52 29.85
CA ASP A 130 12.83 9.42 31.04
C ASP A 130 12.17 8.95 32.37
N ALA A 131 11.71 7.69 32.47
CA ALA A 131 11.42 7.08 33.77
C ALA A 131 11.46 5.53 33.79
N GLU A 132 12.64 4.91 33.67
CA GLU A 132 12.85 3.53 34.14
C GLU A 132 13.61 3.51 35.47
N ALA A 133 12.86 3.50 36.58
CA ALA A 133 13.33 2.94 37.84
C ALA A 133 12.12 2.54 38.71
N GLN A 134 11.95 1.23 38.89
CA GLN A 134 11.20 0.57 39.96
C GLN A 134 9.66 0.69 39.93
N ALA A 135 9.00 -0.37 39.46
CA ALA A 135 7.76 -0.84 40.09
C ALA A 135 7.48 -2.31 39.75
N THR A 136 7.52 -3.14 40.78
CA THR A 136 6.92 -4.47 40.88
C THR A 136 5.39 -4.36 40.85
N GLY A 137 4.71 -5.23 40.08
CA GLY A 137 3.29 -5.53 40.30
C GLY A 137 2.40 -5.45 39.05
N THR A 138 1.87 -6.61 38.66
CA THR A 138 0.66 -6.82 37.83
C THR A 138 0.61 -6.11 36.47
N ALA A 139 0.98 -6.87 35.43
CA ALA A 139 0.73 -6.54 34.03
C ALA A 139 -0.77 -6.23 33.80
N PRO A 140 -1.12 -5.11 33.14
CA PRO A 140 -2.47 -4.89 32.66
C PRO A 140 -2.78 -5.89 31.55
N GLU A 141 -3.92 -6.56 31.68
CA GLU A 141 -4.40 -7.56 30.71
C GLU A 141 -4.59 -6.93 29.33
N THR A 142 -3.70 -7.24 28.39
CA THR A 142 -3.85 -6.95 26.96
C THR A 142 -5.17 -7.56 26.43
N PRO A 143 -6.06 -6.80 25.77
CA PRO A 143 -7.21 -7.36 25.07
C PRO A 143 -6.76 -8.00 23.74
N SER A 144 -5.87 -9.00 23.81
CA SER A 144 -5.34 -9.78 22.69
C SER A 144 -5.93 -11.20 22.73
N LYS A 145 -7.24 -11.31 22.56
CA LYS A 145 -7.89 -12.56 22.16
C LYS A 145 -8.58 -12.34 20.82
N THR A 146 -7.79 -12.44 19.75
CA THR A 146 -8.17 -12.78 18.36
C THR A 146 -9.65 -12.59 18.03
N ARG A 147 -10.06 -11.34 17.75
CA ARG A 147 -11.37 -11.11 17.15
C ARG A 147 -11.31 -11.56 15.69
N LYS A 148 -11.51 -12.85 15.46
CA LYS A 148 -11.44 -13.47 14.12
C LYS A 148 -12.34 -12.70 13.16
N VAL A 149 -11.78 -12.25 12.04
CA VAL A 149 -12.54 -11.55 10.99
C VAL A 149 -13.67 -12.46 10.48
N PRO A 150 -14.93 -11.97 10.41
CA PRO A 150 -16.03 -12.76 9.86
C PRO A 150 -15.73 -13.26 8.44
N ALA A 151 -16.15 -14.49 8.13
CA ALA A 151 -15.80 -15.15 6.87
C ALA A 151 -16.29 -14.39 5.62
N ASP A 152 -17.45 -13.74 5.72
CA ASP A 152 -18.02 -12.85 4.71
C ASP A 152 -17.19 -11.58 4.48
N VAL A 153 -16.68 -10.97 5.55
CA VAL A 153 -15.78 -9.81 5.45
C VAL A 153 -14.44 -10.24 4.82
N GLN A 154 -13.88 -11.35 5.26
CA GLN A 154 -12.64 -11.89 4.68
C GLN A 154 -12.83 -12.30 3.21
N ALA A 155 -13.99 -12.83 2.84
CA ALA A 155 -14.32 -13.11 1.44
C ALA A 155 -14.37 -11.83 0.61
N ALA A 156 -14.98 -10.76 1.13
CA ALA A 156 -15.02 -9.47 0.44
C ALA A 156 -13.61 -8.90 0.23
N LEU A 157 -12.75 -8.94 1.27
CA LEU A 157 -11.34 -8.56 1.17
C LEU A 157 -10.59 -9.40 0.12
N THR A 158 -10.83 -10.70 0.11
CA THR A 158 -10.21 -11.63 -0.85
C THR A 158 -10.63 -11.33 -2.28
N VAL A 159 -11.93 -11.12 -2.52
CA VAL A 159 -12.50 -10.77 -3.83
C VAL A 159 -11.94 -9.43 -4.32
N LEU A 160 -11.92 -8.42 -3.45
CA LEU A 160 -11.30 -7.14 -3.78
C LEU A 160 -9.81 -7.33 -4.10
N GLY A 161 -9.08 -8.08 -3.29
CA GLY A 161 -7.63 -8.29 -3.45
C GLY A 161 -7.23 -9.04 -4.73
N ARG A 162 -8.12 -9.84 -5.31
CA ARG A 162 -7.86 -10.59 -6.56
C ARG A 162 -8.64 -10.07 -7.77
N ARG A 163 -9.31 -8.92 -7.64
CA ARG A 163 -10.17 -8.35 -8.69
C ARG A 163 -9.43 -8.09 -10.01
N PRO A 164 -10.14 -8.05 -11.16
CA PRO A 164 -9.52 -7.73 -12.45
C PRO A 164 -8.78 -6.38 -12.41
N ARG A 165 -7.54 -6.36 -12.91
CA ARG A 165 -6.72 -5.15 -12.96
C ARG A 165 -7.24 -4.20 -14.04
N ARG A 166 -7.95 -3.16 -13.62
CA ARG A 166 -8.52 -2.12 -14.48
C ARG A 166 -8.17 -0.74 -13.92
N PRO A 167 -8.16 0.32 -14.74
CA PRO A 167 -8.06 1.68 -14.22
C PRO A 167 -9.29 1.96 -13.34
N GLU A 168 -9.06 2.17 -12.04
CA GLU A 168 -10.10 2.51 -11.08
C GLU A 168 -10.05 4.02 -10.83
N ARG A 169 -11.23 4.67 -10.85
CA ARG A 169 -11.32 6.11 -10.56
C ARG A 169 -10.96 6.42 -9.11
N ASN A 170 -11.37 5.52 -8.21
CA ASN A 170 -11.12 5.56 -6.78
C ASN A 170 -10.46 4.25 -6.38
N GLY A 171 -9.46 4.29 -5.51
CA GLY A 171 -8.93 3.09 -4.87
C GLY A 171 -9.95 2.47 -3.91
N VAL A 172 -9.58 1.36 -3.28
CA VAL A 172 -10.41 0.72 -2.24
C VAL A 172 -10.38 1.59 -0.97
N ASP A 173 -11.55 1.97 -0.45
CA ASP A 173 -11.69 2.80 0.77
C ASP A 173 -12.24 1.99 1.94
N LEU A 174 -11.37 1.70 2.91
CA LEU A 174 -11.66 0.98 4.16
C LEU A 174 -11.29 1.83 5.38
N ARG A 175 -11.35 3.16 5.28
CA ARG A 175 -11.05 4.05 6.42
C ARG A 175 -12.00 3.83 7.60
N ASN A 176 -11.51 4.13 8.80
CA ASN A 176 -12.26 4.01 10.06
C ASN A 176 -12.84 2.61 10.30
N THR A 177 -12.06 1.56 10.01
CA THR A 177 -12.50 0.17 10.19
C THR A 177 -11.67 -0.59 11.22
N ASP A 178 -12.27 -1.60 11.84
CA ASP A 178 -11.57 -2.61 12.64
C ASP A 178 -11.25 -3.83 11.75
N LEU A 179 -10.04 -3.89 11.22
CA LEU A 179 -9.52 -4.98 10.40
C LEU A 179 -8.46 -5.79 11.16
N THR A 180 -8.54 -5.80 12.49
CA THR A 180 -7.68 -6.61 13.36
C THR A 180 -7.69 -8.08 12.91
N GLY A 181 -6.51 -8.64 12.65
CA GLY A 181 -6.30 -10.01 12.20
C GLY A 181 -6.79 -10.32 10.78
N ALA A 182 -7.11 -9.32 9.96
CA ALA A 182 -7.51 -9.52 8.57
C ALA A 182 -6.36 -10.04 7.71
N ASP A 183 -6.68 -10.89 6.74
CA ASP A 183 -5.70 -11.44 5.80
C ASP A 183 -5.75 -10.69 4.46
N PHE A 184 -4.69 -9.95 4.17
CA PHE A 184 -4.37 -9.26 2.93
C PHE A 184 -3.21 -9.92 2.19
N SER A 185 -2.74 -11.09 2.63
CA SER A 185 -1.53 -11.68 2.08
C SER A 185 -1.64 -11.89 0.57
N LYS A 186 -0.61 -11.44 -0.15
CA LYS A 186 -0.51 -11.49 -1.63
C LYS A 186 -1.63 -10.75 -2.37
N ALA A 187 -2.45 -9.96 -1.68
CA ALA A 187 -3.56 -9.24 -2.28
C ALA A 187 -3.07 -8.01 -3.08
N HIS A 188 -3.83 -7.62 -4.10
CA HIS A 188 -3.54 -6.45 -4.92
C HIS A 188 -4.47 -5.28 -4.54
N PHE A 189 -3.91 -4.32 -3.83
CA PHE A 189 -4.59 -3.16 -3.24
C PHE A 189 -3.81 -1.86 -3.48
N PRO A 190 -3.52 -1.49 -4.74
CA PRO A 190 -2.88 -0.21 -5.03
C PRO A 190 -3.80 0.93 -4.61
N ASN A 191 -3.24 1.96 -3.98
CA ASN A 191 -3.98 3.11 -3.45
C ASN A 191 -5.08 2.74 -2.44
N LEU A 192 -4.92 1.63 -1.71
CA LEU A 192 -5.83 1.29 -0.61
C LEU A 192 -5.76 2.36 0.48
N SER A 193 -6.93 2.77 0.96
CA SER A 193 -7.06 3.68 2.09
C SER A 193 -7.58 2.93 3.31
N VAL A 194 -6.78 2.88 4.37
CA VAL A 194 -7.11 2.36 5.72
C VAL A 194 -6.77 3.40 6.78
N GLU A 195 -6.84 4.69 6.42
CA GLU A 195 -6.67 5.81 7.34
C GLU A 195 -7.52 5.61 8.60
N SER A 196 -6.92 5.90 9.76
CA SER A 196 -7.56 5.79 11.08
C SER A 196 -8.21 4.42 11.33
N SER A 197 -7.62 3.33 10.83
CA SER A 197 -8.15 1.96 11.00
C SER A 197 -7.28 1.10 11.91
N LEU A 198 -7.86 0.06 12.50
CA LEU A 198 -7.12 -0.95 13.25
C LEU A 198 -6.76 -2.11 12.35
N LEU A 199 -5.48 -2.41 12.22
CA LEU A 199 -4.90 -3.55 11.50
C LEU A 199 -3.96 -4.34 12.42
N CYS A 200 -4.23 -4.33 13.73
CA CYS A 200 -3.47 -5.12 14.69
C CYS A 200 -3.46 -6.59 14.25
N ASP A 201 -2.29 -7.24 14.28
CA ASP A 201 -2.11 -8.64 13.86
C ASP A 201 -2.54 -8.95 12.40
N ALA A 202 -2.80 -7.94 11.56
CA ALA A 202 -3.20 -8.17 10.18
C ALA A 202 -2.04 -8.79 9.37
N ASN A 203 -2.39 -9.71 8.47
CA ASN A 203 -1.43 -10.35 7.57
C ASN A 203 -1.40 -9.64 6.22
N LEU A 204 -0.41 -8.78 6.00
CA LEU A 204 -0.17 -8.03 4.76
C LEU A 204 1.06 -8.55 3.99
N THR A 205 1.53 -9.76 4.33
CA THR A 205 2.72 -10.38 3.71
C THR A 205 2.58 -10.47 2.19
N GLU A 206 3.60 -10.01 1.47
CA GLU A 206 3.67 -9.97 0.00
C GLU A 206 2.52 -9.21 -0.69
N ALA A 207 1.72 -8.43 0.05
CA ALA A 207 0.65 -7.64 -0.53
C ALA A 207 1.19 -6.50 -1.41
N ASP A 208 0.48 -6.20 -2.50
CA ASP A 208 0.73 -4.99 -3.29
C ASP A 208 -0.12 -3.84 -2.76
N LEU A 209 0.53 -3.01 -1.95
CA LEU A 209 -0.01 -1.86 -1.24
C LEU A 209 0.67 -0.56 -1.73
N THR A 210 1.04 -0.52 -3.02
CA THR A 210 1.68 0.65 -3.63
C THR A 210 0.80 1.88 -3.40
N ALA A 211 1.39 2.96 -2.87
CA ALA A 211 0.70 4.19 -2.49
C ALA A 211 -0.45 4.00 -1.48
N LEU A 212 -0.32 3.03 -0.55
CA LEU A 212 -1.20 2.87 0.60
C LEU A 212 -1.38 4.18 1.37
N VAL A 213 -2.60 4.48 1.80
CA VAL A 213 -2.89 5.57 2.73
C VAL A 213 -3.34 4.97 4.06
N ALA A 214 -2.46 5.00 5.05
CA ALA A 214 -2.67 4.42 6.37
C ALA A 214 -2.31 5.40 7.49
N ASN A 215 -2.42 6.71 7.25
CA ASN A 215 -2.18 7.70 8.29
C ASN A 215 -3.07 7.43 9.51
N ASN A 216 -2.54 7.59 10.72
CA ASN A 216 -3.24 7.32 11.98
C ASN A 216 -3.73 5.87 12.15
N ALA A 217 -3.27 4.92 11.34
CA ALA A 217 -3.64 3.52 11.48
C ALA A 217 -2.84 2.84 12.59
N ASN A 218 -3.42 1.80 13.18
CA ASN A 218 -2.73 0.92 14.11
C ASN A 218 -2.34 -0.39 13.40
N LEU A 219 -1.05 -0.56 13.16
CA LEU A 219 -0.41 -1.74 12.56
C LEU A 219 0.39 -2.55 13.60
N ARG A 220 0.06 -2.45 14.89
CA ARG A 220 0.75 -3.22 15.94
C ARG A 220 0.76 -4.72 15.59
N ALA A 221 1.94 -5.33 15.64
CA ALA A 221 2.16 -6.74 15.31
C ALA A 221 1.67 -7.18 13.91
N ALA A 222 1.42 -6.25 12.99
CA ALA A 222 1.06 -6.58 11.62
C ALA A 222 2.25 -7.22 10.88
N LYS A 223 1.95 -8.14 9.95
CA LYS A 223 2.96 -8.79 9.10
C LYS A 223 2.99 -8.14 7.74
N LEU A 224 4.04 -7.41 7.42
CA LEU A 224 4.27 -6.68 6.18
C LEU A 224 5.48 -7.23 5.41
N ASP A 225 5.91 -8.46 5.72
CA ASP A 225 7.07 -9.11 5.11
C ASP A 225 6.92 -9.17 3.59
N GLY A 226 7.93 -8.67 2.87
CA GLY A 226 7.94 -8.60 1.40
C GLY A 226 6.83 -7.74 0.78
N ALA A 227 6.04 -7.00 1.57
CA ALA A 227 4.96 -6.17 1.06
C ALA A 227 5.52 -5.02 0.21
N ARG A 228 4.75 -4.61 -0.81
CA ARG A 228 5.07 -3.48 -1.67
C ARG A 228 4.34 -2.25 -1.17
N LEU A 229 5.08 -1.32 -0.60
CA LEU A 229 4.60 -0.11 0.08
C LEU A 229 5.30 1.14 -0.48
N GLN A 230 5.71 1.11 -1.75
CA GLN A 230 6.36 2.26 -2.38
C GLN A 230 5.41 3.45 -2.33
N LYS A 231 5.91 4.60 -1.85
CA LYS A 231 5.13 5.84 -1.67
C LYS A 231 3.94 5.70 -0.70
N ALA A 232 3.94 4.72 0.19
CA ALA A 232 2.93 4.60 1.22
C ALA A 232 2.96 5.82 2.17
N GLN A 233 1.79 6.25 2.63
CA GLN A 233 1.60 7.27 3.64
C GLN A 233 1.30 6.58 4.98
N LEU A 234 2.28 6.60 5.87
CA LEU A 234 2.32 5.92 7.17
C LEU A 234 2.58 6.93 8.29
N ARG A 235 1.99 8.12 8.18
CA ARG A 235 2.19 9.21 9.16
C ARG A 235 1.41 8.90 10.43
N GLU A 236 2.01 9.17 11.58
CA GLU A 236 1.34 9.00 12.88
C GLU A 236 0.79 7.56 13.07
N VAL A 237 1.41 6.58 12.41
CA VAL A 237 1.06 5.16 12.53
C VAL A 237 1.65 4.57 13.81
N ILE A 238 0.89 3.69 14.47
CA ILE A 238 1.39 2.84 15.55
C ILE A 238 1.68 1.46 14.97
N GLY A 239 2.96 1.12 14.77
CA GLY A 239 3.41 -0.14 14.18
C GLY A 239 4.30 -0.98 15.09
N HIS A 240 4.14 -0.87 16.41
CA HIS A 240 4.97 -1.59 17.38
C HIS A 240 4.97 -3.11 17.15
N GLY A 241 6.15 -3.73 17.11
CA GLY A 241 6.30 -5.17 16.89
C GLY A 241 5.89 -5.66 15.50
N ALA A 242 5.62 -4.76 14.54
CA ALA A 242 5.34 -5.16 13.17
C ALA A 242 6.57 -5.80 12.50
N SER A 243 6.32 -6.72 11.58
CA SER A 243 7.36 -7.33 10.75
C SER A 243 7.33 -6.70 9.36
N LEU A 244 8.46 -6.20 8.89
CA LEU A 244 8.70 -5.48 7.64
C LEU A 244 9.85 -6.13 6.86
N VAL A 245 10.17 -7.40 7.14
CA VAL A 245 11.35 -8.08 6.57
C VAL A 245 11.26 -8.08 5.04
N GLY A 246 12.28 -7.54 4.38
CA GLY A 246 12.34 -7.43 2.92
C GLY A 246 11.27 -6.53 2.27
N ALA A 247 10.50 -5.78 3.04
CA ALA A 247 9.45 -4.90 2.52
C ALA A 247 10.01 -3.79 1.60
N GLN A 248 9.22 -3.37 0.61
CA GLN A 248 9.60 -2.36 -0.37
C GLN A 248 8.94 -1.02 -0.03
N LEU A 249 9.68 -0.15 0.65
CA LEU A 249 9.22 1.11 1.27
C LEU A 249 9.86 2.36 0.65
N SER A 250 10.32 2.26 -0.59
CA SER A 250 10.99 3.38 -1.26
C SER A 250 10.05 4.59 -1.35
N ALA A 251 10.52 5.76 -0.93
CA ALA A 251 9.77 7.00 -0.85
C ALA A 251 8.49 6.96 0.01
N ALA A 252 8.38 6.03 0.96
CA ALA A 252 7.29 6.02 1.95
C ALA A 252 7.46 7.16 2.98
N ASP A 253 6.35 7.63 3.54
CA ASP A 253 6.30 8.72 4.52
C ASP A 253 5.87 8.19 5.90
N PHE A 254 6.81 8.13 6.83
CA PHE A 254 6.70 7.62 8.20
C PHE A 254 6.70 8.73 9.25
N ARG A 255 6.53 10.00 8.85
CA ARG A 255 6.67 11.12 9.79
C ARG A 255 5.80 10.95 11.05
N TYR A 256 6.41 11.16 12.21
CA TYR A 256 5.78 11.06 13.53
C TYR A 256 5.18 9.68 13.85
N SER A 257 5.58 8.62 13.15
CA SER A 257 5.10 7.26 13.43
C SER A 257 5.89 6.57 14.54
N GLY A 258 5.26 5.61 15.22
CA GLY A 258 5.86 4.77 16.25
C GLY A 258 5.98 3.31 15.81
N PHE A 259 7.18 2.88 15.46
CA PHE A 259 7.55 1.53 15.03
C PHE A 259 8.67 0.97 15.93
N LYS A 260 8.48 1.02 17.26
CA LYS A 260 9.36 0.34 18.23
C LYS A 260 9.36 -1.18 18.03
N GLU A 261 10.49 -1.83 18.32
CA GLU A 261 10.65 -3.28 18.34
C GLU A 261 10.27 -3.99 17.03
N ILE A 262 10.50 -3.35 15.87
CA ILE A 262 10.17 -3.96 14.58
C ILE A 262 11.31 -4.79 14.02
N SER A 263 10.98 -5.74 13.14
CA SER A 263 11.96 -6.39 12.27
C SER A 263 11.83 -5.86 10.84
N ALA A 264 12.88 -5.24 10.32
CA ALA A 264 12.95 -4.66 8.99
C ALA A 264 14.24 -5.10 8.26
N GLU A 265 14.75 -6.30 8.58
CA GLU A 265 15.94 -6.85 7.91
C GLU A 265 15.76 -6.84 6.39
N GLY A 266 16.74 -6.29 5.69
CA GLY A 266 16.77 -6.28 4.21
C GLY A 266 15.69 -5.41 3.54
N ALA A 267 14.91 -4.64 4.30
CA ALA A 267 13.88 -3.77 3.75
C ALA A 267 14.47 -2.57 2.99
N ASN A 268 13.72 -2.08 2.00
CA ASN A 268 14.14 -0.98 1.12
C ASN A 268 13.41 0.32 1.48
N PHE A 269 14.08 1.21 2.20
CA PHE A 269 13.64 2.56 2.59
C PHE A 269 14.28 3.67 1.73
N ARG A 270 14.76 3.37 0.53
CA ARG A 270 15.43 4.38 -0.31
C ARG A 270 14.56 5.62 -0.51
N GLY A 271 15.08 6.78 -0.13
CA GLY A 271 14.37 8.06 -0.21
C GLY A 271 13.12 8.18 0.68
N ALA A 272 12.91 7.27 1.64
CA ALA A 272 11.81 7.37 2.60
C ALA A 272 11.98 8.59 3.52
N ILE A 273 10.87 9.13 4.00
CA ILE A 273 10.83 10.24 4.95
C ILE A 273 10.41 9.66 6.31
N MET A 274 11.34 9.61 7.24
CA MET A 274 11.21 9.02 8.58
C MET A 274 11.46 10.07 9.68
N ASP A 275 11.27 11.35 9.36
CA ASP A 275 11.55 12.44 10.30
C ASP A 275 10.66 12.33 11.55
N TYR A 276 11.27 12.48 12.72
CA TYR A 276 10.63 12.36 14.03
C TYR A 276 9.93 11.02 14.30
N ALA A 277 10.17 9.99 13.48
CA ALA A 277 9.66 8.64 13.74
C ALA A 277 10.43 7.98 14.89
N VAL A 278 9.77 7.03 15.57
CA VAL A 278 10.33 6.28 16.69
C VAL A 278 10.51 4.82 16.29
N PHE A 279 11.75 4.37 16.26
CA PHE A 279 12.18 3.04 15.83
C PHE A 279 13.06 2.36 16.89
N ASP A 280 12.96 2.76 18.15
CA ASP A 280 13.76 2.21 19.24
C ASP A 280 13.69 0.66 19.26
N ASP A 281 14.83 0.04 19.55
CA ASP A 281 15.02 -1.41 19.68
C ASP A 281 14.61 -2.25 18.46
N SER A 282 14.73 -1.65 17.26
CA SER A 282 14.36 -2.29 16.00
C SER A 282 15.53 -2.89 15.23
N ASP A 283 15.26 -3.91 14.43
CA ASP A 283 16.24 -4.54 13.55
C ASP A 283 16.13 -4.03 12.12
N PHE A 284 17.12 -3.28 11.67
CA PHE A 284 17.28 -2.76 10.31
C PHE A 284 18.52 -3.35 9.62
N ALA A 285 19.00 -4.53 10.04
CA ALA A 285 20.16 -5.15 9.43
C ALA A 285 19.99 -5.25 7.90
N ARG A 286 21.05 -4.92 7.15
CA ARG A 286 21.10 -5.03 5.68
C ARG A 286 20.03 -4.20 4.94
N CYS A 287 19.37 -3.26 5.59
CA CYS A 287 18.39 -2.39 4.93
C CYS A 287 19.05 -1.45 3.90
N ASP A 288 18.21 -0.89 3.02
CA ASP A 288 18.60 0.19 2.10
C ASP A 288 17.91 1.50 2.49
N MET A 289 18.65 2.43 3.11
CA MET A 289 18.20 3.76 3.52
C MET A 289 18.90 4.87 2.73
N ARG A 290 19.41 4.58 1.53
CA ARG A 290 20.07 5.61 0.72
C ARG A 290 19.13 6.78 0.47
N GLU A 291 19.64 8.01 0.64
CA GLU A 291 18.89 9.26 0.48
C GLU A 291 17.65 9.40 1.38
N ALA A 292 17.48 8.54 2.40
CA ALA A 292 16.37 8.64 3.33
C ALA A 292 16.56 9.83 4.29
N SER A 293 15.45 10.39 4.77
CA SER A 293 15.44 11.43 5.81
C SER A 293 15.05 10.81 7.13
N LEU A 294 15.89 10.96 8.15
CA LEU A 294 15.72 10.47 9.53
C LEU A 294 15.92 11.64 10.51
N VAL A 295 15.55 12.86 10.09
CA VAL A 295 15.82 14.06 10.89
C VAL A 295 15.04 14.01 12.18
N GLY A 296 15.74 14.09 13.32
CA GLY A 296 15.11 13.98 14.65
C GLY A 296 14.51 12.61 14.97
N ALA A 297 14.74 11.57 14.17
CA ALA A 297 14.23 10.22 14.43
C ALA A 297 14.87 9.61 15.69
N LYS A 298 14.09 8.82 16.43
CA LYS A 298 14.57 8.02 17.56
C LYS A 298 14.90 6.61 17.07
N LEU A 299 16.15 6.22 17.18
CA LEU A 299 16.72 4.97 16.69
C LEU A 299 17.60 4.36 17.80
N ARG A 300 17.18 4.42 19.07
CA ARG A 300 18.01 3.93 20.18
C ARG A 300 18.03 2.40 20.16
N GLY A 301 19.18 1.80 20.41
CA GLY A 301 19.33 0.33 20.43
C GLY A 301 19.12 -0.35 19.08
N VAL A 302 19.07 0.40 17.97
CA VAL A 302 18.75 -0.15 16.66
C VAL A 302 19.93 -0.95 16.08
N ASN A 303 19.62 -2.05 15.40
CA ASN A 303 20.58 -2.77 14.58
C ASN A 303 20.56 -2.28 13.12
N LEU A 304 21.56 -1.50 12.70
CA LEU A 304 21.78 -1.05 11.32
C LEU A 304 22.98 -1.74 10.66
N SER A 305 23.41 -2.89 11.21
CA SER A 305 24.58 -3.61 10.70
C SER A 305 24.42 -3.95 9.22
N ARG A 306 25.48 -3.71 8.44
CA ARG A 306 25.54 -3.91 6.99
C ARG A 306 24.47 -3.13 6.19
N GLY A 307 23.83 -2.13 6.79
CA GLY A 307 22.87 -1.25 6.12
C GLY A 307 23.52 -0.32 5.09
N ARG A 308 22.76 0.13 4.10
CA ARG A 308 23.20 1.09 3.09
C ARG A 308 22.58 2.46 3.39
N LEU A 309 23.36 3.38 3.95
CA LEU A 309 22.87 4.70 4.36
C LEU A 309 23.48 5.85 3.56
N SER A 310 24.03 5.58 2.37
CA SER A 310 24.70 6.65 1.60
C SER A 310 23.77 7.84 1.37
N ASP A 311 24.25 9.03 1.72
CA ASP A 311 23.55 10.32 1.62
C ASP A 311 22.25 10.40 2.45
N ALA A 312 22.08 9.55 3.46
CA ALA A 312 20.97 9.65 4.42
C ALA A 312 21.14 10.89 5.32
N LYS A 313 20.01 11.52 5.66
CA LYS A 313 19.98 12.70 6.56
C LYS A 313 19.63 12.25 7.96
N MET A 314 20.56 12.35 8.90
CA MET A 314 20.35 11.93 10.29
C MET A 314 20.56 13.08 11.29
N ALA A 315 20.46 14.32 10.81
CA ALA A 315 20.61 15.48 11.67
C ALA A 315 19.62 15.42 12.85
N LYS A 316 20.13 15.65 14.06
CA LYS A 316 19.37 15.55 15.33
C LYS A 316 18.78 14.17 15.64
N ALA A 317 19.09 13.13 14.87
CA ALA A 317 18.65 11.78 15.18
C ALA A 317 19.29 11.26 16.46
N GLN A 318 18.65 10.30 17.11
CA GLN A 318 19.09 9.67 18.34
C GLN A 318 19.46 8.22 18.05
N ILE A 319 20.75 7.90 17.94
CA ILE A 319 21.27 6.57 17.57
C ILE A 319 22.03 5.91 18.73
N GLN A 320 21.70 6.28 19.97
CA GLN A 320 22.41 5.75 21.14
C GLN A 320 22.37 4.23 21.16
N ARG A 321 23.50 3.62 21.54
CA ARG A 321 23.64 2.15 21.67
C ARG A 321 23.28 1.36 20.41
N SER A 322 23.30 2.00 19.24
CA SER A 322 22.97 1.34 17.97
C SER A 322 24.17 0.68 17.33
N ASN A 323 23.90 -0.37 16.54
CA ASN A 323 24.91 -1.12 15.82
C ASN A 323 25.00 -0.69 14.34
N PHE A 324 26.14 -0.15 13.92
CA PHE A 324 26.44 0.27 12.54
C PHE A 324 27.56 -0.56 11.89
N LEU A 325 27.88 -1.73 12.44
CA LEU A 325 28.99 -2.55 11.95
C LEU A 325 28.76 -2.97 10.49
N GLY A 326 29.74 -2.69 9.63
CA GLY A 326 29.65 -2.95 8.19
C GLY A 326 28.71 -2.01 7.42
N ALA A 327 28.04 -1.05 8.06
CA ALA A 327 27.13 -0.13 7.39
C ALA A 327 27.89 0.87 6.50
N ASN A 328 27.33 1.25 5.35
CA ASN A 328 27.91 2.27 4.48
C ASN A 328 27.36 3.66 4.83
N LEU A 329 28.22 4.52 5.37
CA LEU A 329 27.90 5.84 5.89
C LEU A 329 28.40 7.00 5.01
N LYS A 330 28.72 6.72 3.74
CA LYS A 330 29.18 7.75 2.79
C LYS A 330 28.18 8.91 2.73
N GLY A 331 28.63 10.12 3.07
CA GLY A 331 27.81 11.34 2.91
C GLY A 331 26.65 11.46 3.91
N VAL A 332 26.54 10.59 4.91
CA VAL A 332 25.53 10.71 5.97
C VAL A 332 25.70 12.02 6.73
N ASP A 333 24.62 12.77 6.89
CA ASP A 333 24.62 13.97 7.73
C ASP A 333 24.36 13.61 9.20
N LEU A 334 25.39 13.77 10.03
CA LEU A 334 25.36 13.49 11.47
C LEU A 334 25.31 14.77 12.34
N ASP A 335 24.85 15.91 11.78
CA ASP A 335 24.76 17.16 12.55
C ASP A 335 23.87 17.03 13.78
N ARG A 336 24.43 17.25 14.96
CA ARG A 336 23.74 17.15 16.25
C ARG A 336 23.11 15.78 16.53
N THR A 337 23.57 14.72 15.86
CA THR A 337 23.11 13.35 16.11
C THR A 337 23.64 12.85 17.45
N GLY A 338 22.81 12.25 18.30
CA GLY A 338 23.24 11.62 19.56
C GLY A 338 23.76 10.21 19.31
N MET A 339 25.05 9.98 19.50
CA MET A 339 25.77 8.74 19.14
C MET A 339 26.39 8.03 20.34
N GLU A 340 25.95 8.35 21.56
CA GLU A 340 26.48 7.77 22.80
C GLU A 340 26.34 6.24 22.76
N GLY A 341 27.44 5.53 22.96
CA GLY A 341 27.46 4.05 22.92
C GLY A 341 27.22 3.40 21.55
N ALA A 342 27.13 4.17 20.47
CA ALA A 342 26.96 3.60 19.12
C ALA A 342 28.22 2.82 18.68
N LEU A 343 28.01 1.68 18.03
CA LEU A 343 29.06 0.76 17.58
C LEU A 343 29.31 0.92 16.08
N PHE A 344 30.40 1.56 15.70
CA PHE A 344 30.85 1.68 14.31
C PHE A 344 32.02 0.75 13.98
N TYR A 345 32.61 0.12 14.99
CA TYR A 345 33.77 -0.75 14.85
C TYR A 345 33.71 -1.86 15.90
N SER A 346 34.12 -3.07 15.51
CA SER A 346 34.40 -4.17 16.42
C SER A 346 35.82 -4.68 16.20
N ALA A 347 36.47 -5.10 17.30
CA ALA A 347 37.79 -5.72 17.25
C ALA A 347 37.73 -7.19 16.78
N LEU A 348 36.55 -7.79 16.74
CA LEU A 348 36.34 -9.12 16.19
C LEU A 348 36.25 -9.03 14.66
N PRO A 349 37.18 -9.65 13.90
CA PRO A 349 37.26 -9.50 12.44
C PRO A 349 35.96 -9.84 11.69
N GLU A 350 35.19 -10.80 12.22
CA GLU A 350 33.92 -11.29 11.65
C GLU A 350 32.76 -10.29 11.77
N GLU A 351 32.84 -9.37 12.74
CA GLU A 351 31.76 -8.42 13.06
C GLU A 351 31.81 -7.16 12.18
N GLY A 352 33.00 -6.78 11.71
CA GLY A 352 33.21 -5.78 10.67
C GLY A 352 33.35 -4.33 11.15
N VAL A 353 33.53 -3.42 10.20
CA VAL A 353 33.77 -1.99 10.43
C VAL A 353 32.82 -1.17 9.55
N ALA A 354 32.26 -0.09 10.09
CA ALA A 354 31.47 0.86 9.31
C ALA A 354 32.31 1.45 8.18
N GLN A 355 31.74 1.49 6.98
CA GLN A 355 32.42 1.92 5.77
C GLN A 355 32.14 3.40 5.49
N ASN A 356 33.15 4.11 4.97
CA ASN A 356 33.04 5.51 4.50
C ASN A 356 32.62 6.53 5.56
N LEU A 357 32.78 6.21 6.85
CA LEU A 357 32.62 7.19 7.92
C LEU A 357 33.83 8.12 7.93
N THR A 358 33.60 9.43 7.95
CA THR A 358 34.68 10.43 7.99
C THR A 358 34.71 11.18 9.31
N GLY A 359 35.90 11.70 9.66
CA GLY A 359 36.04 12.50 10.88
C GLY A 359 35.18 13.76 10.88
N SER A 360 34.93 14.34 9.70
CA SER A 360 34.07 15.52 9.55
C SER A 360 32.60 15.26 9.91
N GLN A 361 32.09 14.05 9.63
CA GLN A 361 30.74 13.65 10.01
C GLN A 361 30.65 13.44 11.52
N VAL A 362 31.64 12.75 12.10
CA VAL A 362 31.66 12.40 13.53
C VAL A 362 31.80 13.63 14.44
N VAL A 363 32.52 14.68 14.02
CA VAL A 363 32.70 15.89 14.84
C VAL A 363 31.41 16.67 15.02
N ARG A 364 30.45 16.55 14.09
CA ARG A 364 29.18 17.27 14.16
C ARG A 364 28.14 16.58 15.06
N GLY A 365 28.32 15.30 15.36
CA GLY A 365 27.45 14.55 16.27
C GLY A 365 27.93 14.58 17.72
N PHE A 366 27.01 14.38 18.66
CA PHE A 366 27.27 14.20 20.08
C PHE A 366 27.70 12.77 20.36
N ARG A 367 28.78 12.61 21.12
CA ARG A 367 29.37 11.30 21.46
C ARG A 367 30.02 11.36 22.83
N ASP A 368 30.14 10.22 23.48
CA ASP A 368 30.79 10.05 24.77
C ASP A 368 31.99 9.09 24.65
N GLN A 369 32.51 8.61 25.79
CA GLN A 369 33.59 7.62 25.82
C GLN A 369 33.14 6.21 25.43
N SER A 370 31.82 5.95 25.41
CA SER A 370 31.27 4.64 25.07
C SER A 370 31.03 4.46 23.57
N THR A 371 31.01 5.54 22.78
CA THR A 371 30.96 5.46 21.31
C THR A 371 32.21 4.79 20.73
N VAL A 372 32.03 3.68 20.01
CA VAL A 372 33.14 2.89 19.45
C VAL A 372 33.36 3.25 17.99
N LEU A 373 34.41 4.03 17.72
CA LEU A 373 34.78 4.50 16.37
C LEU A 373 35.88 3.63 15.71
N PRO A 374 35.93 3.57 14.37
CA PRO A 374 37.03 2.96 13.63
C PRO A 374 38.40 3.52 14.06
N PRO A 375 39.46 2.70 14.16
CA PRO A 375 40.79 3.12 14.58
C PRO A 375 41.33 4.34 13.80
N GLU A 376 41.03 4.43 12.51
CA GLU A 376 41.46 5.49 11.60
C GLU A 376 40.85 6.86 11.97
N LEU A 377 39.78 6.87 12.77
CA LEU A 377 39.07 8.08 13.20
C LEU A 377 39.32 8.44 14.67
N LYS A 378 40.11 7.66 15.41
CA LYS A 378 40.36 7.92 16.84
C LYS A 378 41.17 9.20 17.08
N ASP A 379 42.03 9.58 16.13
CA ASP A 379 42.92 10.75 16.22
C ASP A 379 42.41 11.94 15.40
N LEU A 380 41.21 12.44 15.75
CA LEU A 380 40.68 13.65 15.12
C LEU A 380 41.62 14.85 15.36
N PRO A 381 41.94 15.66 14.32
CA PRO A 381 42.87 16.78 14.44
C PRO A 381 42.51 17.72 15.60
N PRO A 382 43.50 18.25 16.36
CA PRO A 382 43.26 19.10 17.53
C PRO A 382 42.36 20.33 17.26
N GLY A 383 42.36 20.85 16.03
CA GLY A 383 41.47 21.95 15.62
C GLY A 383 39.98 21.61 15.69
N LEU A 384 39.62 20.35 15.42
CA LEU A 384 38.25 19.84 15.55
C LEU A 384 37.91 19.45 17.00
N GLN A 385 38.92 19.14 17.82
CA GLN A 385 38.74 18.96 19.27
C GLN A 385 38.40 20.28 19.99
N ARG A 386 38.71 21.46 19.42
CA ARG A 386 38.33 22.75 20.02
C ARG A 386 36.87 23.13 19.76
N MET A 387 36.31 22.79 18.59
CA MET A 387 34.86 22.96 18.31
C MET A 387 34.00 22.06 19.21
N LYS A 388 34.52 20.89 19.60
CA LYS A 388 33.89 19.96 20.56
C LYS A 388 33.53 20.63 21.90
N ASN A 389 34.43 21.45 22.45
CA ASN A 389 34.22 22.10 23.74
C ASN A 389 33.30 23.33 23.62
N ALA A 390 33.30 24.03 22.48
CA ALA A 390 32.45 25.21 22.29
C ALA A 390 30.95 24.87 22.20
N ILE A 391 30.60 23.68 21.69
CA ILE A 391 29.19 23.23 21.60
C ILE A 391 28.74 22.59 22.93
N GLN A 392 29.63 21.93 23.67
CA GLN A 392 29.33 21.32 24.97
C GLN A 392 29.01 22.34 26.08
N PHE A 393 29.46 23.59 25.95
CA PHE A 393 29.28 24.65 26.95
C PHE A 393 28.48 25.86 26.44
N GLY A 394 27.84 25.76 25.27
CA GLY A 394 27.16 26.86 24.60
C GLY A 394 25.74 27.20 25.08
N ASP A 395 25.22 26.52 26.12
CA ASP A 395 23.84 26.73 26.65
C ASP A 395 23.84 27.13 28.15
N GLN A 396 24.95 27.69 28.65
CA GLN A 396 24.96 28.41 29.92
C GLN A 396 25.41 29.85 29.72
N GLN A 397 24.54 30.65 29.11
CA GLN A 397 24.46 32.11 29.32
C GLN A 397 23.20 32.64 28.61
N ASP A 398 22.07 32.62 29.32
CA ASP A 398 21.30 33.81 29.73
C ASP A 398 20.14 33.43 30.66
#